data_AF-A0AA40FHN8-F1
#
_entry.id   AF-A0AA40FHN8-F1
#
_cell.length_a   1.000
_cell.length_b   1.000
_cell.length_c   1.000
_cell.angle_alpha   90.00
_cell.angle_beta   90.00
_cell.angle_gamma   90.00
#
_symmetry.space_group_name_H-M   'P 1'
#
loop_
_entity.id
_entity.type
_entity.pdbx_description
1 polymer ?
#
loop_
_entity_poly.entity_id
_entity_poly.type
_entity_poly.pdbx_seq_one_letter_code
_entity_poly.pdbx_strand_id
1 'polypeptide(L)'
;MSDNENKSCCHTRQNCVVQPLLTDLYQITMAYAYWKSEKMNDHAVFDLFFRKNPFQGEFTIFAGLEECIKFLEKFHYSSSDIKYLKSTMPSSVDQGFFEYLKDLTPKDVTIYAMEEGSVVFPRIPLLRVEGPLIMVQLLETTLLTLVNYASLMATNAARFRMFAGKNITLLEFGLRRAQGPDGGLSASKYSYIGGFDGTSNVLAGKLYNIPVTGTHAHSYITSFTSIDDLQEKTLTHKETGQVCNLLELAYKHRNSVAADVGTLVSEASNGELAALISYAIAFPQRFVALVDTYDVKSIESSAKRQACIASLNVKNKCLTNGSNTHAQNGVRNNPIISESTSYDKNGFLNQGELGELYVRSGLLNFCAVALALNDLGYKAIGIRIDSGDLAYLSNTARDIFERIAIKYNIPWFAKLTICATNDINEETILSLNEQNHKIDCFGIGTHLVTCQRQPALGCVYKMVEINGQPRIKLSQEVDKVTIPGKKDAFRLYGADGYALIDLLQRSTEEIPQVKHKVLCRHPFQESKRAYVIPSRVESLHKVYWKNGKLCQPLPTLQEIRNRVQESLKTLRNDHKRNLNPTPYKVAVSDDLYNFIHDLWLQNAPIGELS
;
A
#
# COMPACT_ATOMS: atom_id res chain seq x y z
N MET A 1 25.13 -22.56 -28.53
CA MET A 1 24.22 -23.23 -27.57
C MET A 1 23.80 -22.22 -26.49
N SER A 2 23.11 -21.14 -26.85
CA SER A 2 22.89 -19.98 -25.96
C SER A 2 21.45 -19.41 -25.99
N ASP A 3 20.48 -20.14 -26.52
CA ASP A 3 19.11 -19.61 -26.70
C ASP A 3 18.03 -20.30 -25.83
N ASN A 4 18.40 -21.26 -24.97
CA ASN A 4 17.43 -22.00 -24.15
C ASN A 4 17.29 -21.51 -22.71
N GLU A 5 18.24 -20.78 -22.14
CA GLU A 5 18.12 -20.29 -20.75
C GLU A 5 17.18 -19.08 -20.63
N ASN A 6 17.13 -18.20 -21.64
CA ASN A 6 16.26 -17.03 -21.62
C ASN A 6 14.78 -17.31 -21.94
N LYS A 7 14.44 -18.50 -22.46
CA LYS A 7 13.04 -18.90 -22.73
C LYS A 7 12.27 -19.39 -21.48
N SER A 8 12.98 -19.67 -20.39
CA SER A 8 12.39 -20.19 -19.14
C SER A 8 11.68 -19.12 -18.29
N CYS A 9 12.11 -17.86 -18.37
CA CYS A 9 11.60 -16.77 -17.53
C CYS A 9 10.15 -16.36 -17.90
N CYS A 10 9.73 -16.60 -19.14
CA CYS A 10 8.40 -16.22 -19.63
C CYS A 10 7.28 -17.18 -19.16
N HIS A 11 7.64 -18.43 -18.86
CA HIS A 11 6.68 -19.49 -18.49
C HIS A 11 6.70 -19.82 -16.99
N THR A 12 7.77 -19.46 -16.29
CA THR A 12 7.82 -19.53 -14.83
C THR A 12 7.58 -18.12 -14.29
N ARG A 13 6.58 -17.93 -13.42
CA ARG A 13 6.26 -16.62 -12.78
C ARG A 13 7.34 -16.22 -11.77
N GLN A 14 8.58 -16.06 -12.22
CA GLN A 14 9.77 -15.91 -11.39
C GLN A 14 10.50 -14.60 -11.69
N ASN A 15 10.96 -13.96 -10.62
CA ASN A 15 11.88 -12.84 -10.70
C ASN A 15 13.31 -13.35 -10.95
N CYS A 16 13.87 -13.07 -12.13
CA CYS A 16 15.22 -13.50 -12.51
C CYS A 16 16.36 -12.78 -11.75
N VAL A 17 16.06 -11.69 -11.05
CA VAL A 17 17.04 -10.97 -10.22
C VAL A 17 17.29 -11.69 -8.90
N VAL A 18 16.33 -12.52 -8.45
CA VAL A 18 16.40 -13.23 -7.16
C VAL A 18 17.20 -14.52 -7.33
N GLN A 19 18.49 -14.46 -7.02
CA GLN A 19 19.46 -15.56 -7.16
C GLN A 19 20.55 -15.48 -6.06
N PRO A 20 21.44 -16.48 -5.91
CA PRO A 20 22.42 -16.51 -4.83
C PRO A 20 23.43 -15.34 -4.81
N LEU A 21 23.66 -14.68 -5.95
CA LEU A 21 24.49 -13.47 -6.03
C LEU A 21 23.75 -12.17 -5.65
N LEU A 22 22.44 -12.22 -5.33
CA LEU A 22 21.72 -11.11 -4.71
C LEU A 22 22.13 -11.01 -3.23
N THR A 23 23.39 -10.72 -3.00
CA THR A 23 24.03 -10.72 -1.69
C THR A 23 25.19 -9.75 -1.69
N ASP A 24 25.67 -9.40 -0.50
CA ASP A 24 26.83 -8.54 -0.36
C ASP A 24 28.12 -9.37 -0.42
N LEU A 25 29.22 -8.81 -0.93
CA LEU A 25 30.51 -9.51 -1.01
C LEU A 25 30.97 -10.06 0.35
N TYR A 26 30.68 -9.34 1.45
CA TYR A 26 31.07 -9.80 2.79
C TYR A 26 30.38 -11.10 3.22
N GLN A 27 29.22 -11.44 2.64
CA GLN A 27 28.55 -12.72 2.89
C GLN A 27 29.38 -13.88 2.31
N ILE A 28 29.97 -13.69 1.13
CA ILE A 28 30.83 -14.69 0.49
C ILE A 28 32.17 -14.81 1.23
N THR A 29 32.78 -13.69 1.64
CA THR A 29 34.04 -13.75 2.41
C THR A 29 33.84 -14.38 3.78
N MET A 30 32.69 -14.13 4.43
CA MET A 30 32.32 -14.78 5.69
C MET A 30 32.05 -16.28 5.50
N ALA A 31 31.36 -16.67 4.42
CA ALA A 31 31.16 -18.07 4.06
C ALA A 31 32.50 -18.79 3.85
N TYR A 32 33.46 -18.15 3.18
CA TYR A 32 34.82 -18.69 3.04
C TYR A 32 35.52 -18.84 4.40
N ALA A 33 35.41 -17.85 5.29
CA ALA A 33 35.99 -17.93 6.62
C ALA A 33 35.39 -19.07 7.46
N TYR A 34 34.08 -19.30 7.37
CA TYR A 34 33.43 -20.46 7.99
C TYR A 34 33.89 -21.79 7.39
N TRP A 35 34.03 -21.85 6.06
CA TRP A 35 34.53 -23.03 5.37
C TRP A 35 35.97 -23.36 5.81
N LYS A 36 36.85 -22.35 5.87
CA LYS A 36 38.22 -22.48 6.37
C LYS A 36 38.33 -22.86 7.84
N SER A 37 37.36 -22.46 8.64
CA SER A 37 37.29 -22.80 10.06
C SER A 37 36.53 -24.12 10.32
N GLU A 38 36.18 -24.86 9.25
CA GLU A 38 35.42 -26.13 9.31
C GLU A 38 34.04 -26.01 9.99
N LYS A 39 33.47 -24.80 10.03
CA LYS A 39 32.15 -24.51 10.65
C LYS A 39 30.99 -24.70 9.70
N MET A 40 31.22 -25.29 8.52
CA MET A 40 30.23 -25.43 7.45
C MET A 40 28.98 -26.21 7.90
N ASN A 41 29.14 -27.20 8.77
CA ASN A 41 28.07 -28.09 9.24
C ASN A 41 27.55 -27.74 10.63
N ASP A 42 28.06 -26.66 11.26
CA ASP A 42 27.49 -26.17 12.52
C ASP A 42 26.01 -25.87 12.31
N HIS A 43 25.14 -26.39 13.17
CA HIS A 43 23.71 -26.16 13.06
C HIS A 43 23.38 -24.80 13.69
N ALA A 44 22.82 -23.87 12.91
CA ALA A 44 22.50 -22.53 13.38
C ALA A 44 21.01 -22.20 13.22
N VAL A 45 20.51 -21.37 14.13
CA VAL A 45 19.13 -20.83 14.12
C VAL A 45 19.20 -19.32 14.01
N PHE A 46 18.48 -18.77 13.04
CA PHE A 46 18.34 -17.34 12.81
C PHE A 46 16.88 -16.91 12.85
N ASP A 47 16.63 -15.74 13.42
CA ASP A 47 15.32 -15.07 13.40
C ASP A 47 15.37 -13.86 12.48
N LEU A 48 14.37 -13.75 11.58
CA LEU A 48 14.08 -12.54 10.80
C LEU A 48 12.90 -11.80 11.43
N PHE A 49 13.12 -10.60 11.95
CA PHE A 49 12.07 -9.77 12.57
C PHE A 49 12.34 -8.28 12.35
N PHE A 50 11.42 -7.39 12.71
CA PHE A 50 11.63 -5.93 12.67
C PHE A 50 11.48 -5.31 14.06
N ARG A 51 12.01 -4.10 14.26
CA ARG A 51 12.07 -3.48 15.60
C ARG A 51 10.96 -2.48 15.89
N LYS A 52 10.36 -1.88 14.86
CA LYS A 52 9.32 -0.86 14.98
C LYS A 52 8.33 -1.00 13.84
N ASN A 53 7.04 -0.87 14.12
CA ASN A 53 6.02 -0.77 13.08
C ASN A 53 6.31 0.47 12.19
N PRO A 54 6.05 0.38 10.88
CA PRO A 54 6.32 1.48 9.97
C PRO A 54 5.25 2.57 10.08
N PHE A 55 5.56 3.75 9.52
CA PHE A 55 4.62 4.87 9.35
C PHE A 55 4.04 5.41 10.66
N GLN A 56 4.75 5.22 11.78
CA GLN A 56 4.27 5.54 13.14
C GLN A 56 2.95 4.83 13.50
N GLY A 57 2.64 3.71 12.82
CA GLY A 57 1.51 2.84 13.14
C GLY A 57 1.85 1.82 14.22
N GLU A 58 0.87 0.98 14.56
CA GLU A 58 1.04 -0.08 15.56
C GLU A 58 0.80 -1.49 15.01
N PHE A 59 0.79 -1.64 13.68
CA PHE A 59 0.72 -2.95 13.02
C PHE A 59 1.55 -2.96 11.73
N THR A 60 1.93 -4.16 11.31
CA THR A 60 2.56 -4.43 10.02
C THR A 60 1.84 -5.63 9.38
N ILE A 61 1.70 -5.63 8.07
CA ILE A 61 1.20 -6.79 7.30
C ILE A 61 2.42 -7.57 6.80
N PHE A 62 2.52 -8.84 7.18
CA PHE A 62 3.60 -9.70 6.70
C PHE A 62 3.38 -10.10 5.24
N ALA A 63 4.39 -9.89 4.40
CA ALA A 63 4.40 -10.27 2.99
C ALA A 63 5.81 -10.67 2.52
N GLY A 64 5.88 -11.37 1.37
CA GLY A 64 7.13 -11.74 0.70
C GLY A 64 7.51 -13.23 0.80
N LEU A 65 6.73 -14.04 1.54
CA LEU A 65 7.04 -15.45 1.77
C LEU A 65 7.06 -16.26 0.47
N GLU A 66 6.12 -16.04 -0.45
CA GLU A 66 6.09 -16.74 -1.73
C GLU A 66 7.43 -16.61 -2.49
N GLU A 67 8.01 -15.42 -2.57
CA GLU A 67 9.27 -15.18 -3.28
C GLU A 67 10.46 -15.79 -2.53
N CYS A 68 10.43 -15.81 -1.19
CA CYS A 68 11.44 -16.51 -0.40
C CYS A 68 11.45 -18.01 -0.71
N ILE A 69 10.28 -18.65 -0.78
CA ILE A 69 10.17 -20.08 -1.09
C ILE A 69 10.63 -20.38 -2.51
N LYS A 70 10.21 -19.58 -3.50
CA LYS A 70 10.68 -19.73 -4.90
C LYS A 70 12.21 -19.58 -5.02
N PHE A 71 12.81 -18.70 -4.21
CA PHE A 71 14.27 -18.55 -4.15
C PHE A 71 14.95 -19.82 -3.67
N LEU A 72 14.45 -20.45 -2.60
CA LEU A 72 14.99 -21.72 -2.08
C LEU A 72 14.84 -22.86 -3.08
N GLU A 73 13.69 -22.97 -3.75
CA GLU A 73 13.43 -24.01 -4.76
C GLU A 73 14.44 -23.99 -5.91
N LYS A 74 14.96 -22.81 -6.27
CA LYS A 74 15.89 -22.64 -7.40
C LYS A 74 17.28 -22.19 -6.97
N PHE A 75 17.60 -22.27 -5.69
CA PHE A 75 18.90 -21.87 -5.18
C PHE A 75 19.97 -22.79 -5.77
N HIS A 76 20.82 -22.23 -6.62
CA HIS A 76 22.01 -22.87 -7.14
C HIS A 76 22.97 -21.80 -7.69
N TYR A 77 24.26 -21.95 -7.43
CA TYR A 77 25.29 -21.12 -8.05
C TYR A 77 25.57 -21.65 -9.46
N SER A 78 25.28 -20.83 -10.47
CA SER A 78 25.59 -21.19 -11.85
C SER A 78 27.10 -21.23 -12.12
N SER A 79 27.50 -21.88 -13.20
CA SER A 79 28.92 -21.89 -13.63
C SER A 79 29.45 -20.47 -13.88
N SER A 80 28.61 -19.55 -14.37
CA SER A 80 28.96 -18.14 -14.52
C SER A 80 29.16 -17.44 -13.18
N ASP A 81 28.33 -17.74 -12.18
CA ASP A 81 28.46 -17.14 -10.84
C ASP A 81 29.78 -17.56 -10.19
N ILE A 82 30.10 -18.86 -10.26
CA ILE A 82 31.36 -19.37 -9.73
C ILE A 82 32.55 -18.75 -10.43
N LYS A 83 32.51 -18.61 -11.77
CA LYS A 83 33.57 -17.93 -12.54
C LYS A 83 33.73 -16.47 -12.10
N TYR A 84 32.62 -15.77 -11.90
CA TYR A 84 32.64 -14.38 -11.43
C TYR A 84 33.26 -14.28 -10.03
N LEU A 85 32.81 -15.10 -9.07
CA LEU A 85 33.34 -15.11 -7.72
C LEU A 85 34.85 -15.40 -7.67
N LYS A 86 35.35 -16.34 -8.50
CA LYS A 86 36.80 -16.59 -8.64
C LYS A 86 37.58 -15.36 -9.12
N SER A 87 36.97 -14.53 -9.96
CA SER A 87 37.61 -13.30 -10.47
C SER A 87 37.56 -12.13 -9.50
N THR A 88 36.57 -12.09 -8.60
CA THR A 88 36.36 -10.99 -7.65
C THR A 88 37.04 -11.25 -6.30
N MET A 89 37.11 -12.50 -5.88
CA MET A 89 37.75 -12.88 -4.61
C MET A 89 39.28 -12.88 -4.75
N PRO A 90 40.04 -12.64 -3.65
CA PRO A 90 41.50 -12.71 -3.67
C PRO A 90 42.01 -14.06 -4.18
N SER A 91 43.13 -14.06 -4.90
CA SER A 91 43.77 -15.28 -5.43
C SER A 91 44.23 -16.27 -4.35
N SER A 92 44.27 -15.84 -3.08
CA SER A 92 44.55 -16.67 -1.91
C SER A 92 43.36 -17.53 -1.44
N VAL A 93 42.17 -17.37 -2.03
CA VAL A 93 41.00 -18.19 -1.72
C VAL A 93 41.15 -19.59 -2.33
N ASP A 94 41.00 -20.61 -1.51
CA ASP A 94 41.15 -21.99 -1.95
C ASP A 94 40.11 -22.41 -2.99
N GLN A 95 40.61 -23.08 -4.03
CA GLN A 95 39.79 -23.58 -5.13
C GLN A 95 38.66 -24.52 -4.67
N GLY A 96 38.88 -25.26 -3.57
CA GLY A 96 37.89 -26.17 -2.97
C GLY A 96 36.65 -25.46 -2.44
N PHE A 97 36.75 -24.19 -2.02
CA PHE A 97 35.59 -23.40 -1.59
C PHE A 97 34.61 -23.14 -2.74
N PHE A 98 35.12 -22.89 -3.95
CA PHE A 98 34.27 -22.67 -5.12
C PHE A 98 33.57 -23.95 -5.58
N GLU A 99 34.21 -25.11 -5.44
CA GLU A 99 33.54 -26.40 -5.67
C GLU A 99 32.46 -26.66 -4.61
N TYR A 100 32.74 -26.31 -3.34
CA TYR A 100 31.73 -26.37 -2.27
C TYR A 100 30.51 -25.48 -2.56
N LEU A 101 30.72 -24.23 -3.01
CA LEU A 101 29.60 -23.34 -3.35
C LEU A 101 28.76 -23.89 -4.51
N LYS A 102 29.39 -24.52 -5.50
CA LYS A 102 28.69 -25.10 -6.66
C LYS A 102 27.71 -26.20 -6.25
N ASP A 103 28.09 -27.01 -5.26
CA ASP A 103 27.27 -28.13 -4.75
C ASP A 103 26.36 -27.73 -3.58
N LEU A 104 26.41 -26.47 -3.15
CA LEU A 104 25.63 -25.97 -2.02
C LEU A 104 24.13 -25.93 -2.38
N THR A 105 23.30 -26.51 -1.51
CA THR A 105 21.83 -26.55 -1.69
C THR A 105 21.12 -26.29 -0.37
N PRO A 106 19.88 -25.75 -0.38
CA PRO A 106 19.10 -25.50 0.82
C PRO A 106 18.37 -26.76 1.34
N LYS A 107 18.86 -27.96 1.02
CA LYS A 107 18.18 -29.22 1.35
C LYS A 107 18.04 -29.44 2.86
N ASP A 108 19.06 -29.04 3.63
CA ASP A 108 19.12 -29.22 5.09
C ASP A 108 18.63 -27.97 5.85
N VAL A 109 17.99 -27.03 5.14
CA VAL A 109 17.36 -25.85 5.73
C VAL A 109 15.93 -26.19 6.15
N THR A 110 15.50 -25.65 7.29
CA THR A 110 14.10 -25.60 7.71
C THR A 110 13.67 -24.15 7.87
N ILE A 111 12.54 -23.76 7.26
CA ILE A 111 11.93 -22.43 7.45
C ILE A 111 10.58 -22.57 8.11
N TYR A 112 10.45 -21.91 9.26
CA TYR A 112 9.19 -21.62 9.90
C TYR A 112 8.81 -20.18 9.57
N ALA A 113 7.55 -19.93 9.22
CA ALA A 113 7.08 -18.60 8.88
C ALA A 113 5.70 -18.35 9.47
N MET A 114 5.40 -17.07 9.72
CA MET A 114 4.01 -16.63 9.84
C MET A 114 3.28 -16.75 8.50
N GLU A 115 1.97 -16.82 8.52
CA GLU A 115 1.20 -16.86 7.28
C GLU A 115 1.20 -15.50 6.59
N GLU A 116 1.47 -15.49 5.28
CA GLU A 116 1.48 -14.26 4.48
C GLU A 116 0.11 -13.57 4.50
N GLY A 117 0.07 -12.26 4.73
CA GLY A 117 -1.15 -11.47 4.94
C GLY A 117 -1.57 -11.33 6.40
N SER A 118 -0.86 -11.96 7.34
CA SER A 118 -1.13 -11.78 8.77
C SER A 118 -0.65 -10.41 9.28
N VAL A 119 -1.37 -9.86 10.25
CA VAL A 119 -0.87 -8.76 11.07
C VAL A 119 0.23 -9.30 11.98
N VAL A 120 1.37 -8.62 11.98
CA VAL A 120 2.59 -8.98 12.72
C VAL A 120 3.13 -7.78 13.47
N PHE A 121 3.94 -8.05 14.50
CA PHE A 121 4.43 -7.05 15.44
C PHE A 121 5.93 -7.11 15.65
N PRO A 122 6.54 -6.00 16.11
CA PRO A 122 7.97 -5.94 16.34
C PRO A 122 8.50 -7.07 17.24
N ARG A 123 9.74 -7.50 16.99
CA ARG A 123 10.48 -8.51 17.76
C ARG A 123 9.95 -9.94 17.71
N ILE A 124 8.75 -10.18 17.21
CA ILE A 124 8.30 -11.55 16.91
C ILE A 124 8.96 -11.99 15.59
N PRO A 125 9.62 -13.16 15.53
CA PRO A 125 10.19 -13.68 14.28
C PRO A 125 9.09 -13.82 13.21
N LEU A 126 9.28 -13.17 12.07
CA LEU A 126 8.47 -13.40 10.87
C LEU A 126 8.85 -14.72 10.22
N LEU A 127 10.16 -14.95 10.12
CA LEU A 127 10.77 -16.20 9.70
C LEU A 127 11.75 -16.68 10.78
N ARG A 128 11.78 -17.99 11.00
CA ARG A 128 12.86 -18.69 11.70
C ARG A 128 13.52 -19.64 10.71
N VAL A 129 14.82 -19.52 10.54
CA VAL A 129 15.62 -20.27 9.57
C VAL A 129 16.63 -21.12 10.33
N GLU A 130 16.57 -22.43 10.14
CA GLU A 130 17.41 -23.42 10.83
C GLU A 130 18.17 -24.27 9.81
N GLY A 131 19.44 -24.58 10.05
CA GLY A 131 20.23 -25.41 9.13
C GLY A 131 21.74 -25.22 9.25
N PRO A 132 22.52 -25.73 8.28
CA PRO A 132 23.97 -25.55 8.25
C PRO A 132 24.35 -24.06 8.18
N LEU A 133 25.28 -23.63 9.04
CA LEU A 133 25.65 -22.23 9.27
C LEU A 133 25.91 -21.45 7.99
N ILE A 134 26.74 -21.97 7.09
CA ILE A 134 27.09 -21.27 5.84
C ILE A 134 25.84 -21.06 4.98
N MET A 135 25.00 -22.08 4.86
CA MET A 135 23.79 -22.00 4.03
C MET A 135 22.81 -20.98 4.59
N VAL A 136 22.47 -21.05 5.88
CA VAL A 136 21.50 -20.13 6.48
C VAL A 136 22.02 -18.69 6.61
N GLN A 137 23.35 -18.50 6.66
CA GLN A 137 23.99 -17.18 6.60
C GLN A 137 23.85 -16.56 5.21
N LEU A 138 24.10 -17.33 4.14
CA LEU A 138 24.02 -16.84 2.76
C LEU A 138 22.60 -16.45 2.33
N LEU A 139 21.56 -16.92 3.05
CA LEU A 139 20.18 -16.52 2.81
C LEU A 139 19.83 -15.12 3.35
N GLU A 140 20.64 -14.55 4.25
CA GLU A 140 20.32 -13.32 5.00
C GLU A 140 19.90 -12.16 4.09
N THR A 141 20.77 -11.75 3.16
CA THR A 141 20.56 -10.56 2.34
C THR A 141 19.33 -10.68 1.44
N THR A 142 19.16 -11.84 0.80
CA THR A 142 18.01 -12.10 -0.09
C THR A 142 16.69 -12.13 0.70
N LEU A 143 16.62 -12.86 1.82
CA LEU A 143 15.41 -12.93 2.63
C LEU A 143 15.03 -11.56 3.20
N LEU A 144 16.01 -10.77 3.66
CA LEU A 144 15.78 -9.41 4.12
C LEU A 144 15.22 -8.53 2.99
N THR A 145 15.76 -8.63 1.79
CA THR A 145 15.30 -7.86 0.63
C THR A 145 13.85 -8.17 0.28
N LEU A 146 13.50 -9.46 0.21
CA LEU A 146 12.17 -9.93 -0.17
C LEU A 146 11.10 -9.62 0.87
N VAL A 147 11.43 -9.75 2.17
CA VAL A 147 10.46 -9.53 3.26
C VAL A 147 10.29 -8.04 3.59
N ASN A 148 11.37 -7.25 3.60
CA ASN A 148 11.29 -5.83 3.98
C ASN A 148 10.35 -5.06 3.05
N TYR A 149 10.61 -5.13 1.75
CA TYR A 149 9.86 -4.32 0.78
C TYR A 149 8.40 -4.78 0.69
N ALA A 150 8.18 -6.09 0.60
CA ALA A 150 6.84 -6.66 0.52
C ALA A 150 5.97 -6.28 1.72
N SER A 151 6.48 -6.47 2.94
CA SER A 151 5.73 -6.19 4.17
C SER A 151 5.47 -4.68 4.32
N LEU A 152 6.45 -3.83 3.97
CA LEU A 152 6.28 -2.37 3.98
C LEU A 152 5.19 -1.92 3.00
N MET A 153 5.24 -2.39 1.76
CA MET A 153 4.27 -2.06 0.71
C MET A 153 2.86 -2.51 1.07
N ALA A 154 2.70 -3.76 1.53
CA ALA A 154 1.40 -4.29 1.95
C ALA A 154 0.82 -3.49 3.13
N THR A 155 1.68 -3.08 4.08
CA THR A 155 1.27 -2.23 5.20
C THR A 155 0.85 -0.84 4.75
N ASN A 156 1.61 -0.21 3.86
CA ASN A 156 1.28 1.11 3.31
C ASN A 156 -0.08 1.08 2.59
N ALA A 157 -0.28 0.06 1.74
CA ALA A 157 -1.54 -0.14 1.03
C ALA A 157 -2.73 -0.39 1.97
N ALA A 158 -2.55 -1.17 3.03
CA ALA A 158 -3.57 -1.39 4.05
C ALA A 158 -3.95 -0.09 4.78
N ARG A 159 -2.97 0.77 5.07
CA ARG A 159 -3.22 2.09 5.66
C ARG A 159 -4.03 2.99 4.72
N PHE A 160 -3.63 3.11 3.45
CA PHE A 160 -4.40 3.85 2.44
C PHE A 160 -5.85 3.37 2.34
N ARG A 161 -6.08 2.05 2.36
CA ARG A 161 -7.43 1.46 2.42
C ARG A 161 -8.21 1.92 3.66
N MET A 162 -7.56 2.01 4.82
CA MET A 162 -8.20 2.47 6.04
C MET A 162 -8.58 3.96 5.98
N PHE A 163 -7.77 4.81 5.33
CA PHE A 163 -8.08 6.23 5.13
C PHE A 163 -9.17 6.49 4.10
N ALA A 164 -9.13 5.77 2.98
CA ALA A 164 -10.12 5.93 1.90
C ALA A 164 -11.47 5.28 2.25
N GLY A 165 -11.49 4.32 3.19
CA GLY A 165 -12.67 3.54 3.51
C GLY A 165 -12.94 2.45 2.49
N LYS A 166 -14.04 1.70 2.68
CA LYS A 166 -14.36 0.49 1.90
C LYS A 166 -15.04 0.76 0.57
N ASN A 167 -15.66 1.94 0.42
CA ASN A 167 -16.52 2.25 -0.71
C ASN A 167 -15.80 2.99 -1.84
N ILE A 168 -14.61 3.53 -1.58
CA ILE A 168 -13.78 4.19 -2.58
C ILE A 168 -12.89 3.16 -3.27
N THR A 169 -12.82 3.22 -4.59
CA THR A 169 -11.90 2.39 -5.37
C THR A 169 -10.47 2.90 -5.22
N LEU A 170 -9.51 2.01 -4.93
CA LEU A 170 -8.09 2.37 -4.83
C LEU A 170 -7.29 1.71 -5.96
N LEU A 171 -6.58 2.52 -6.75
CA LEU A 171 -5.81 2.06 -7.90
C LEU A 171 -4.33 2.42 -7.74
N GLU A 172 -3.45 1.46 -8.00
CA GLU A 172 -2.00 1.66 -7.94
C GLU A 172 -1.49 2.16 -9.30
N PHE A 173 -1.08 3.43 -9.36
CA PHE A 173 -0.64 4.15 -10.57
C PHE A 173 0.83 4.60 -10.50
N GLY A 174 1.65 3.93 -9.68
CA GLY A 174 3.00 4.35 -9.36
C GLY A 174 4.11 3.69 -10.17
N LEU A 175 3.83 2.73 -11.06
CA LEU A 175 4.85 2.01 -11.86
C LEU A 175 6.00 2.91 -12.37
N ARG A 176 5.67 4.09 -12.92
CA ARG A 176 6.66 5.04 -13.48
C ARG A 176 7.60 5.70 -12.46
N ARG A 177 7.33 5.57 -11.16
CA ARG A 177 8.13 6.09 -10.03
C ARG A 177 8.65 4.97 -9.13
N ALA A 178 8.33 3.72 -9.43
CA ALA A 178 8.77 2.59 -8.63
C ALA A 178 10.29 2.42 -8.68
N GLN A 179 10.86 1.86 -7.61
CA GLN A 179 12.30 1.78 -7.43
C GLN A 179 12.87 0.51 -8.06
N GLY A 180 13.49 0.66 -9.23
CA GLY A 180 14.16 -0.42 -9.95
C GLY A 180 13.22 -1.29 -10.82
N PRO A 181 13.78 -2.22 -11.61
CA PRO A 181 13.01 -3.00 -12.59
C PRO A 181 11.93 -3.90 -11.99
N ASP A 182 12.19 -4.49 -10.82
CA ASP A 182 11.19 -5.31 -10.10
C ASP A 182 10.27 -4.48 -9.18
N GLY A 183 10.72 -3.29 -8.77
CA GLY A 183 9.98 -2.46 -7.81
C GLY A 183 8.56 -2.15 -8.25
N GLY A 184 8.33 -1.97 -9.56
CA GLY A 184 7.00 -1.75 -10.10
C GLY A 184 6.08 -2.98 -10.02
N LEU A 185 6.61 -4.16 -10.35
CA LEU A 185 5.85 -5.41 -10.35
C LEU A 185 5.49 -5.84 -8.92
N SER A 186 6.50 -5.81 -8.04
CA SER A 186 6.34 -6.09 -6.61
C SER A 186 5.41 -5.08 -5.93
N ALA A 187 5.52 -3.78 -6.24
CA ALA A 187 4.60 -2.76 -5.71
C ALA A 187 3.14 -3.09 -6.04
N SER A 188 2.82 -3.41 -7.30
CA SER A 188 1.46 -3.73 -7.71
C SER A 188 0.92 -4.97 -6.98
N LYS A 189 1.73 -6.03 -6.87
CA LYS A 189 1.38 -7.27 -6.15
C LYS A 189 1.04 -6.97 -4.69
N TYR A 190 1.95 -6.31 -3.98
CA TYR A 190 1.81 -6.09 -2.54
C TYR A 190 0.78 -5.00 -2.20
N SER A 191 0.54 -4.05 -3.11
CA SER A 191 -0.57 -3.09 -2.98
C SER A 191 -1.92 -3.78 -3.09
N TYR A 192 -2.05 -4.73 -4.03
CA TYR A 192 -3.27 -5.51 -4.20
C TYR A 192 -3.56 -6.38 -2.96
N ILE A 193 -2.59 -7.06 -2.36
CA ILE A 193 -2.90 -7.82 -1.13
C ILE A 193 -3.23 -6.88 0.04
N GLY A 194 -2.60 -5.70 0.12
CA GLY A 194 -2.81 -4.74 1.20
C GLY A 194 -4.20 -4.09 1.17
N GLY A 195 -4.83 -3.98 -0.01
CA GLY A 195 -6.22 -3.53 -0.11
C GLY A 195 -6.60 -2.73 -1.35
N PHE A 196 -5.67 -2.51 -2.30
CA PHE A 196 -5.96 -1.81 -3.56
C PHE A 196 -6.73 -2.69 -4.53
N ASP A 197 -7.66 -2.13 -5.30
CA ASP A 197 -8.60 -2.88 -6.12
C ASP A 197 -8.08 -3.18 -7.52
N GLY A 198 -7.07 -2.44 -7.98
CA GLY A 198 -6.44 -2.66 -9.27
C GLY A 198 -5.13 -1.89 -9.43
N THR A 199 -4.52 -2.05 -10.60
CA THR A 199 -3.23 -1.43 -10.96
C THR A 199 -3.25 -0.93 -12.40
N SER A 200 -2.39 0.03 -12.71
CA SER A 200 -2.04 0.39 -14.10
C SER A 200 -0.99 -0.55 -14.72
N ASN A 201 -0.34 -1.38 -13.91
CA ASN A 201 0.74 -2.25 -14.35
C ASN A 201 0.22 -3.48 -15.10
N VAL A 202 0.29 -3.41 -16.43
CA VAL A 202 -0.18 -4.48 -17.34
C VAL A 202 0.55 -5.81 -17.08
N LEU A 203 1.85 -5.77 -16.76
CA LEU A 203 2.62 -6.99 -16.47
C LEU A 203 2.14 -7.65 -15.17
N ALA A 204 1.84 -6.85 -14.14
CA ALA A 204 1.24 -7.36 -12.91
C ALA A 204 -0.12 -8.02 -13.18
N GLY A 205 -0.96 -7.41 -14.02
CA GLY A 205 -2.21 -8.02 -14.48
C GLY A 205 -2.01 -9.39 -15.14
N LYS A 206 -1.05 -9.49 -16.06
CA LYS A 206 -0.72 -10.74 -16.76
C LYS A 206 -0.21 -11.83 -15.81
N LEU A 207 0.68 -11.50 -14.89
CA LEU A 207 1.36 -12.49 -14.05
C LEU A 207 0.53 -12.92 -12.84
N TYR A 208 -0.24 -11.99 -12.28
CA TYR A 208 -0.92 -12.15 -10.99
C TYR A 208 -2.44 -12.11 -11.08
N ASN A 209 -3.00 -11.89 -12.27
CA ASN A 209 -4.43 -11.73 -12.50
C ASN A 209 -5.05 -10.60 -11.64
N ILE A 210 -4.27 -9.53 -11.41
CA ILE A 210 -4.74 -8.31 -10.73
C ILE A 210 -5.56 -7.50 -11.75
N PRO A 211 -6.72 -6.94 -11.36
CA PRO A 211 -7.49 -6.07 -12.25
C PRO A 211 -6.64 -4.90 -12.78
N VAL A 212 -6.56 -4.77 -14.10
CA VAL A 212 -5.85 -3.67 -14.76
C VAL A 212 -6.83 -2.59 -15.17
N THR A 213 -6.48 -1.35 -14.86
CA THR A 213 -7.28 -0.18 -15.22
C THR A 213 -6.39 0.97 -15.66
N GLY A 214 -6.91 1.81 -16.54
CA GLY A 214 -6.23 2.95 -17.11
C GLY A 214 -7.18 3.75 -17.99
N THR A 215 -6.81 5.01 -18.21
CA THR A 215 -7.50 5.93 -19.12
C THR A 215 -6.50 6.36 -20.20
N HIS A 216 -6.64 7.57 -20.74
CA HIS A 216 -5.58 8.25 -21.50
C HIS A 216 -4.77 9.23 -20.62
N ALA A 217 -3.65 9.73 -21.15
CA ALA A 217 -2.75 10.70 -20.51
C ALA A 217 -2.93 12.11 -21.10
N HIS A 218 -2.39 13.14 -20.43
CA HIS A 218 -2.38 14.51 -20.98
C HIS A 218 -1.74 14.57 -22.36
N SER A 219 -0.69 13.78 -22.62
CA SER A 219 -0.01 13.74 -23.93
C SER A 219 -0.95 13.36 -25.08
N TYR A 220 -1.99 12.55 -24.81
CA TYR A 220 -3.01 12.20 -25.80
C TYR A 220 -3.98 13.35 -26.05
N ILE A 221 -4.32 14.14 -25.03
CA ILE A 221 -5.16 15.33 -25.22
C ILE A 221 -4.37 16.38 -26.02
N THR A 222 -3.12 16.64 -25.64
CA THR A 222 -2.28 17.68 -26.26
C THR A 222 -1.78 17.33 -27.66
N SER A 223 -1.98 16.09 -28.14
CA SER A 223 -1.67 15.74 -29.54
C SER A 223 -2.71 16.25 -30.54
N PHE A 224 -3.86 16.74 -30.06
CA PHE A 224 -4.90 17.35 -30.89
C PHE A 224 -4.83 18.86 -30.73
N THR A 225 -4.41 19.54 -31.80
CA THR A 225 -4.31 20.99 -31.87
C THR A 225 -5.66 21.65 -32.17
N SER A 226 -6.53 20.96 -32.91
CA SER A 226 -7.84 21.46 -33.32
C SER A 226 -8.81 20.32 -33.63
N ILE A 227 -10.03 20.66 -34.06
CA ILE A 227 -11.01 19.67 -34.51
C ILE A 227 -10.62 18.99 -35.84
N ASP A 228 -9.72 19.60 -36.61
CA ASP A 228 -9.31 19.09 -37.93
C ASP A 228 -8.38 17.86 -37.80
N ASP A 229 -7.78 17.66 -36.63
CA ASP A 229 -6.99 16.47 -36.31
C ASP A 229 -7.86 15.21 -36.15
N LEU A 230 -9.18 15.37 -35.99
CA LEU A 230 -10.14 14.27 -35.85
C LEU A 230 -10.44 13.64 -37.22
N GLN A 231 -9.79 12.49 -37.50
CA GLN A 231 -9.96 11.75 -38.75
C GLN A 231 -11.30 10.99 -38.80
N GLU A 232 -11.56 10.13 -37.81
CA GLU A 232 -12.82 9.39 -37.69
C GLU A 232 -13.81 10.22 -36.86
N LYS A 233 -15.03 10.39 -37.38
CA LYS A 233 -16.07 11.24 -36.78
C LYS A 233 -17.35 10.46 -36.49
N THR A 234 -17.42 9.21 -36.93
CA THR A 234 -18.62 8.40 -36.86
C THR A 234 -18.50 7.31 -35.80
N LEU A 235 -19.65 6.91 -35.24
CA LEU A 235 -19.77 5.81 -34.32
C LEU A 235 -21.08 5.06 -34.59
N THR A 236 -20.99 3.73 -34.60
CA THR A 236 -22.16 2.87 -34.78
C THR A 236 -23.01 2.84 -33.53
N HIS A 237 -24.30 3.16 -33.67
CA HIS A 237 -25.28 3.03 -32.61
C HIS A 237 -25.36 1.58 -32.13
N LYS A 238 -25.28 1.37 -30.81
CA LYS A 238 -25.14 0.05 -30.19
C LYS A 238 -26.30 -0.90 -30.51
N GLU A 239 -27.53 -0.39 -30.52
CA GLU A 239 -28.75 -1.19 -30.69
C GLU A 239 -29.22 -1.28 -32.15
N THR A 240 -29.26 -0.16 -32.89
CA THR A 240 -29.79 -0.11 -34.26
C THR A 240 -28.76 -0.49 -35.33
N GLY A 241 -27.46 -0.44 -35.01
CA GLY A 241 -26.39 -0.65 -36.00
C GLY A 241 -26.20 0.51 -36.99
N GLN A 242 -26.93 1.61 -36.83
CA GLN A 242 -26.81 2.78 -37.68
C GLN A 242 -25.51 3.55 -37.38
N VAL A 243 -24.78 3.93 -38.43
CA VAL A 243 -23.59 4.79 -38.30
C VAL A 243 -24.04 6.24 -38.17
N CYS A 244 -23.61 6.91 -37.09
CA CYS A 244 -23.97 8.29 -36.76
C CYS A 244 -22.74 9.17 -36.64
N ASN A 245 -22.84 10.46 -36.98
CA ASN A 245 -21.76 11.43 -36.81
C ASN A 245 -21.66 11.88 -35.35
N LEU A 246 -20.71 11.32 -34.60
CA LEU A 246 -20.51 11.61 -33.18
C LEU A 246 -20.03 13.05 -32.96
N LEU A 247 -19.28 13.63 -33.91
CA LEU A 247 -18.81 15.01 -33.83
C LEU A 247 -19.98 16.00 -33.86
N GLU A 248 -20.94 15.81 -34.77
CA GLU A 248 -22.13 16.67 -34.86
C GLU A 248 -22.99 16.57 -33.59
N LEU A 249 -23.19 15.36 -33.07
CA LEU A 249 -23.91 15.13 -31.81
C LEU A 249 -23.20 15.81 -30.63
N ALA A 250 -21.88 15.67 -30.54
CA ALA A 250 -21.09 16.30 -29.49
C ALA A 250 -21.17 17.83 -29.57
N TYR A 251 -21.11 18.44 -30.76
CA TYR A 251 -21.31 19.89 -30.90
C TYR A 251 -22.70 20.35 -30.47
N LYS A 252 -23.74 19.62 -30.87
CA LYS A 252 -25.12 19.90 -30.47
C LYS A 252 -25.26 19.90 -28.93
N HIS A 253 -24.74 18.86 -28.28
CA HIS A 253 -24.78 18.77 -26.81
C HIS A 253 -23.90 19.81 -26.13
N ARG A 254 -22.70 20.08 -26.64
CA ARG A 254 -21.80 21.11 -26.09
C ARG A 254 -22.49 22.47 -26.02
N ASN A 255 -23.20 22.86 -27.07
CA ASN A 255 -23.98 24.10 -27.08
C ASN A 255 -25.13 24.07 -26.07
N SER A 256 -25.80 22.92 -25.93
CA SER A 256 -26.96 22.76 -25.06
C SER A 256 -26.63 22.71 -23.56
N VAL A 257 -25.44 22.23 -23.19
CA VAL A 257 -25.03 22.06 -21.78
C VAL A 257 -24.10 23.14 -21.26
N ALA A 258 -23.58 24.02 -22.12
CA ALA A 258 -22.66 25.08 -21.75
C ALA A 258 -23.17 25.95 -20.57
N ALA A 259 -24.45 26.33 -20.63
CA ALA A 259 -25.09 27.11 -19.57
C ALA A 259 -25.23 26.32 -18.24
N ASP A 260 -25.47 25.01 -18.32
CA ASP A 260 -25.61 24.18 -17.11
C ASP A 260 -24.25 23.99 -16.42
N VAL A 261 -23.18 23.87 -17.20
CA VAL A 261 -21.79 23.77 -16.72
C VAL A 261 -21.27 25.13 -16.20
N GLY A 262 -21.86 26.24 -16.65
CA GLY A 262 -21.43 27.59 -16.28
C GLY A 262 -20.24 28.11 -17.09
N THR A 263 -20.14 27.70 -18.36
CA THR A 263 -19.00 27.96 -19.24
C THR A 263 -19.46 28.48 -20.60
N LEU A 264 -18.67 29.33 -21.26
CA LEU A 264 -18.94 29.71 -22.64
C LEU A 264 -18.35 28.68 -23.61
N VAL A 265 -19.10 28.29 -24.64
CA VAL A 265 -18.61 27.35 -25.67
C VAL A 265 -17.30 27.81 -26.30
N SER A 266 -17.14 29.12 -26.49
CA SER A 266 -15.94 29.75 -27.06
C SER A 266 -14.70 29.65 -26.17
N GLU A 267 -14.85 29.39 -24.88
CA GLU A 267 -13.72 29.23 -23.94
C GLU A 267 -13.18 27.80 -23.92
N ALA A 268 -14.01 26.81 -24.26
CA ALA A 268 -13.61 25.40 -24.25
C ALA A 268 -12.72 25.04 -25.45
N SER A 269 -11.69 24.22 -25.21
CA SER A 269 -10.72 23.80 -26.21
C SER A 269 -11.34 22.86 -27.24
N ASN A 270 -11.18 23.20 -28.53
CA ASN A 270 -11.61 22.33 -29.63
C ASN A 270 -10.67 21.13 -29.83
N GLY A 271 -9.37 21.28 -29.56
CA GLY A 271 -8.42 20.18 -29.58
C GLY A 271 -8.75 19.14 -28.49
N GLU A 272 -9.12 19.60 -27.29
CA GLU A 272 -9.56 18.70 -26.22
C GLU A 272 -10.85 17.96 -26.61
N LEU A 273 -11.84 18.65 -27.18
CA LEU A 273 -13.06 18.01 -27.69
C LEU A 273 -12.73 16.93 -28.73
N ALA A 274 -11.84 17.23 -29.68
CA ALA A 274 -11.40 16.29 -30.71
C ALA A 274 -10.77 15.04 -30.09
N ALA A 275 -9.89 15.21 -29.11
CA ALA A 275 -9.26 14.11 -28.40
C ALA A 275 -10.29 13.24 -27.66
N LEU A 276 -11.27 13.85 -26.98
CA LEU A 276 -12.31 13.12 -26.26
C LEU A 276 -13.24 12.35 -27.22
N ILE A 277 -13.62 12.93 -28.35
CA ILE A 277 -14.40 12.24 -29.39
C ILE A 277 -13.59 11.08 -29.96
N SER A 278 -12.31 11.29 -30.30
CA SER A 278 -11.42 10.25 -30.81
C SER A 278 -11.32 9.07 -29.83
N TYR A 279 -11.16 9.36 -28.53
CA TYR A 279 -11.12 8.32 -27.50
C TYR A 279 -12.47 7.60 -27.32
N ALA A 280 -13.58 8.34 -27.40
CA ALA A 280 -14.93 7.78 -27.32
C ALA A 280 -15.25 6.85 -28.50
N ILE A 281 -14.76 7.15 -29.71
CA ILE A 281 -14.92 6.29 -30.88
C ILE A 281 -14.14 4.99 -30.69
N ALA A 282 -12.92 5.06 -30.15
CA ALA A 282 -12.10 3.88 -29.89
C ALA A 282 -12.64 3.02 -28.72
N PHE A 283 -13.18 3.65 -27.68
CA PHE A 283 -13.60 2.99 -26.43
C PHE A 283 -15.01 3.41 -25.96
N PRO A 284 -16.06 3.22 -26.77
CA PRO A 284 -17.39 3.79 -26.51
C PRO A 284 -18.06 3.18 -25.25
N GLN A 285 -17.69 1.96 -24.87
CA GLN A 285 -18.21 1.27 -23.69
C GLN A 285 -17.39 1.53 -22.41
N ARG A 286 -16.20 2.14 -22.53
CA ARG A 286 -15.26 2.37 -21.42
C ARG A 286 -14.74 3.80 -21.41
N PHE A 287 -15.54 4.75 -21.88
CA PHE A 287 -15.14 6.14 -22.02
C PHE A 287 -14.93 6.78 -20.64
N VAL A 288 -13.68 7.10 -20.32
CA VAL A 288 -13.27 7.93 -19.18
C VAL A 288 -12.42 9.06 -19.71
N ALA A 289 -12.70 10.29 -19.31
CA ALA A 289 -11.99 11.47 -19.80
C ALA A 289 -11.11 12.12 -18.73
N LEU A 290 -9.90 12.51 -19.11
CA LEU A 290 -9.09 13.47 -18.36
C LEU A 290 -9.60 14.89 -18.66
N VAL A 291 -9.99 15.64 -17.63
CA VAL A 291 -10.77 16.89 -17.80
C VAL A 291 -10.06 18.16 -17.32
N ASP A 292 -8.79 18.07 -16.97
CA ASP A 292 -8.03 19.18 -16.36
C ASP A 292 -6.81 19.60 -17.17
N THR A 293 -6.77 19.28 -18.47
CA THR A 293 -5.60 19.60 -19.31
C THR A 293 -5.45 21.11 -19.54
N TYR A 294 -6.56 21.84 -19.72
CA TYR A 294 -6.56 23.28 -20.02
C TYR A 294 -7.23 24.15 -18.94
N ASP A 295 -7.76 23.54 -17.88
CA ASP A 295 -8.43 24.25 -16.78
C ASP A 295 -7.42 24.59 -15.67
N VAL A 296 -6.71 25.73 -15.80
CA VAL A 296 -5.46 26.05 -15.04
C VAL A 296 -5.63 27.08 -13.89
N LYS A 297 -6.80 27.67 -13.64
CA LYS A 297 -6.91 28.75 -12.63
C LYS A 297 -6.68 28.24 -11.20
N SER A 298 -5.65 28.77 -10.52
CA SER A 298 -5.35 28.50 -9.10
C SER A 298 -6.02 29.52 -8.15
N ILE A 299 -6.14 29.14 -6.87
CA ILE A 299 -6.79 29.87 -5.78
C ILE A 299 -6.14 31.24 -5.43
N GLU A 300 -5.05 31.66 -6.08
CA GLU A 300 -4.39 32.93 -5.76
C GLU A 300 -5.27 34.18 -5.96
N SER A 301 -6.33 34.10 -6.77
CA SER A 301 -7.35 35.16 -6.88
C SER A 301 -8.35 35.20 -5.71
N SER A 302 -8.37 34.18 -4.85
CA SER A 302 -9.31 34.00 -3.73
C SER A 302 -8.78 34.42 -2.35
N ALA A 303 -7.48 34.74 -2.22
CA ALA A 303 -6.94 35.31 -0.99
C ALA A 303 -7.65 36.64 -0.61
N LYS A 304 -8.14 37.39 -1.60
CA LYS A 304 -9.00 38.57 -1.38
C LYS A 304 -10.41 38.23 -0.87
N ARG A 305 -10.88 36.98 -1.03
CA ARG A 305 -12.26 36.56 -0.70
C ARG A 305 -12.38 35.93 0.69
N GLN A 306 -11.42 35.11 1.11
CA GLN A 306 -11.36 34.62 2.51
C GLN A 306 -11.08 35.76 3.50
N ALA A 307 -10.28 36.77 3.11
CA ALA A 307 -10.10 37.99 3.89
C ALA A 307 -11.41 38.84 3.98
N CYS A 308 -12.28 38.78 2.98
CA CYS A 308 -13.58 39.47 2.96
C CYS A 308 -14.60 38.79 3.88
N ILE A 309 -14.65 37.45 3.90
CA ILE A 309 -15.53 36.67 4.80
C ILE A 309 -15.10 36.82 6.27
N ALA A 310 -13.79 36.85 6.53
CA ALA A 310 -13.26 37.12 7.87
C ALA A 310 -13.53 38.57 8.34
N SER A 311 -13.51 39.56 7.44
CA SER A 311 -13.75 40.97 7.77
C SER A 311 -15.23 41.37 7.84
N LEU A 312 -16.13 40.60 7.21
CA LEU A 312 -17.58 40.74 7.38
C LEU A 312 -18.06 40.19 8.74
N ASN A 313 -17.38 39.16 9.28
CA ASN A 313 -17.65 38.63 10.63
C ASN A 313 -17.12 39.51 11.78
N VAL A 314 -16.29 40.53 11.49
CA VAL A 314 -15.77 41.46 12.50
C VAL A 314 -16.59 42.76 12.59
N LYS A 315 -17.39 43.11 11.57
CA LYS A 315 -18.15 44.37 11.55
C LYS A 315 -19.51 44.36 12.26
N ASN A 316 -19.98 43.21 12.75
CA ASN A 316 -21.21 43.13 13.58
C ASN A 316 -20.94 42.95 15.08
N LYS A 317 -19.77 43.35 15.58
CA LYS A 317 -19.50 43.49 17.02
C LYS A 317 -19.10 44.93 17.35
N CYS A 318 -20.08 45.83 17.36
CA CYS A 318 -20.04 47.01 18.22
C CYS A 318 -21.47 47.48 18.45
N LEU A 319 -22.03 47.09 19.61
CA LEU A 319 -22.97 47.81 20.47
C LEU A 319 -23.64 46.78 21.38
N THR A 320 -23.14 46.68 22.62
CA THR A 320 -23.89 46.94 23.88
C THR A 320 -23.12 46.33 25.06
N ASN A 321 -22.74 47.19 26.00
CA ASN A 321 -22.22 46.84 27.32
C ASN A 321 -23.30 46.17 28.19
N GLY A 322 -22.91 45.19 29.00
CA GLY A 322 -23.62 44.82 30.23
C GLY A 322 -23.76 43.31 30.47
N SER A 323 -22.91 42.75 31.33
CA SER A 323 -23.09 41.45 31.99
C SER A 323 -23.47 41.65 33.46
N ASN A 324 -24.52 40.94 33.88
CA ASN A 324 -24.82 40.56 35.26
C ASN A 324 -24.58 39.05 35.43
N THR A 325 -24.51 38.61 36.68
CA THR A 325 -23.78 37.46 37.27
C THR A 325 -24.39 36.04 37.12
N HIS A 326 -23.50 35.02 37.25
CA HIS A 326 -23.67 33.58 37.62
C HIS A 326 -24.64 32.64 36.85
N ALA A 327 -24.19 31.40 36.54
CA ALA A 327 -24.80 30.09 36.90
C ALA A 327 -24.34 28.87 36.02
N GLN A 328 -24.66 27.67 36.52
CA GLN A 328 -24.19 26.30 36.20
C GLN A 328 -24.89 25.57 35.02
N ASN A 329 -24.28 24.43 34.61
CA ASN A 329 -24.83 23.16 34.09
C ASN A 329 -25.80 23.11 32.88
N GLY A 330 -25.40 22.30 31.88
CA GLY A 330 -26.19 21.13 31.47
C GLY A 330 -27.09 21.21 30.22
N VAL A 331 -26.81 20.28 29.29
CA VAL A 331 -27.75 19.56 28.38
C VAL A 331 -28.24 20.25 27.09
N ARG A 332 -27.91 19.58 25.98
CA ARG A 332 -28.59 19.43 24.67
C ARG A 332 -29.55 20.54 24.20
N ASN A 333 -29.31 21.04 22.98
CA ASN A 333 -30.16 20.79 21.81
C ASN A 333 -29.65 21.59 20.58
N ASN A 334 -29.65 20.96 19.40
CA ASN A 334 -29.51 21.65 18.11
C ASN A 334 -30.54 22.79 18.00
N PRO A 335 -30.21 23.87 17.27
CA PRO A 335 -31.15 24.32 16.23
C PRO A 335 -30.44 24.67 14.91
N ILE A 336 -30.87 24.09 13.79
CA ILE A 336 -31.85 24.65 12.84
C ILE A 336 -31.18 25.58 11.81
N ILE A 337 -31.21 25.08 10.58
CA ILE A 337 -30.97 25.81 9.32
C ILE A 337 -31.97 26.97 9.22
N SER A 338 -31.50 28.17 8.88
CA SER A 338 -32.32 29.22 8.23
C SER A 338 -31.38 30.10 7.40
N GLU A 339 -31.39 29.96 6.07
CA GLU A 339 -32.26 30.66 5.10
C GLU A 339 -31.68 32.02 4.66
N SER A 340 -31.04 32.00 3.48
CA SER A 340 -31.36 32.94 2.39
C SER A 340 -30.56 32.57 1.13
N THR A 341 -30.96 31.52 0.43
CA THR A 341 -30.60 31.30 -0.99
C THR A 341 -31.87 31.48 -1.82
N SER A 342 -31.91 32.52 -2.65
CA SER A 342 -33.06 32.78 -3.52
C SER A 342 -32.93 31.97 -4.82
N TYR A 343 -33.91 31.11 -5.07
CA TYR A 343 -34.02 30.34 -6.30
C TYR A 343 -34.99 31.03 -7.27
N ASP A 344 -34.78 30.85 -8.58
CA ASP A 344 -35.74 31.26 -9.60
C ASP A 344 -37.01 30.37 -9.55
N LYS A 345 -38.02 30.71 -10.36
CA LYS A 345 -39.32 30.02 -10.35
C LYS A 345 -39.27 28.53 -10.70
N ASN A 346 -38.12 28.02 -11.14
CA ASN A 346 -37.88 26.62 -11.45
C ASN A 346 -36.87 25.96 -10.47
N GLY A 347 -36.43 26.66 -9.42
CA GLY A 347 -35.49 26.12 -8.44
C GLY A 347 -34.02 26.28 -8.82
N PHE A 348 -33.66 27.16 -9.76
CA PHE A 348 -32.27 27.42 -10.15
C PHE A 348 -31.67 28.64 -9.42
N LEU A 349 -30.36 28.62 -9.19
CA LEU A 349 -29.61 29.78 -8.70
C LEU A 349 -29.53 30.86 -9.80
N ASN A 350 -29.73 32.13 -9.43
CA ASN A 350 -29.67 33.25 -10.38
C ASN A 350 -28.28 33.38 -11.04
N GLN A 351 -28.27 33.67 -12.35
CA GLN A 351 -27.08 33.79 -13.23
C GLN A 351 -25.95 34.71 -12.73
N GLY A 352 -26.21 35.59 -11.74
CA GLY A 352 -25.23 36.54 -11.19
C GLY A 352 -24.44 36.06 -9.96
N GLU A 353 -24.80 34.92 -9.36
CA GLU A 353 -24.15 34.40 -8.14
C GLU A 353 -23.24 33.18 -8.37
N LEU A 354 -23.18 32.67 -9.61
CA LEU A 354 -22.15 31.72 -10.04
C LEU A 354 -20.80 32.46 -10.13
N GLY A 355 -20.16 32.68 -8.97
CA GLY A 355 -18.78 33.15 -8.93
C GLY A 355 -17.91 32.27 -9.83
N GLU A 356 -17.00 32.89 -10.61
CA GLU A 356 -16.16 32.27 -11.65
C GLU A 356 -15.95 30.75 -11.40
N LEU A 357 -16.70 29.88 -12.10
CA LEU A 357 -16.42 28.45 -12.02
C LEU A 357 -15.04 28.19 -12.60
N TYR A 358 -14.28 27.33 -11.91
CA TYR A 358 -12.92 26.93 -12.28
C TYR A 358 -12.89 26.01 -13.51
N VAL A 359 -14.04 25.69 -14.09
CA VAL A 359 -14.21 24.69 -15.13
C VAL A 359 -14.59 25.40 -16.43
N ARG A 360 -13.71 25.37 -17.43
CA ARG A 360 -13.87 26.13 -18.68
C ARG A 360 -13.75 25.27 -19.93
N SER A 361 -13.23 24.05 -19.83
CA SER A 361 -13.01 23.21 -21.00
C SER A 361 -13.40 21.76 -20.77
N GLY A 362 -12.69 21.05 -19.90
CA GLY A 362 -12.69 19.59 -19.92
C GLY A 362 -14.03 18.97 -19.52
N LEU A 363 -14.68 19.51 -18.49
CA LEU A 363 -15.98 18.99 -18.05
C LEU A 363 -17.10 19.27 -19.06
N LEU A 364 -17.09 20.44 -19.71
CA LEU A 364 -18.04 20.78 -20.77
C LEU A 364 -17.89 19.82 -21.94
N ASN A 365 -16.66 19.65 -22.42
CA ASN A 365 -16.34 18.74 -23.52
C ASN A 365 -16.69 17.29 -23.16
N PHE A 366 -16.38 16.85 -21.94
CA PHE A 366 -16.76 15.52 -21.47
C PHE A 366 -18.28 15.32 -21.46
N CYS A 367 -19.05 16.26 -20.89
CA CYS A 367 -20.52 16.13 -20.82
C CYS A 367 -21.13 16.08 -22.22
N ALA A 368 -20.61 16.88 -23.15
CA ALA A 368 -21.03 16.87 -24.55
C ALA A 368 -20.83 15.50 -25.21
N VAL A 369 -19.65 14.91 -25.05
CA VAL A 369 -19.32 13.59 -25.62
C VAL A 369 -20.09 12.48 -24.91
N ALA A 370 -20.26 12.55 -23.59
CA ALA A 370 -21.00 11.56 -22.82
C ALA A 370 -22.49 11.52 -23.19
N LEU A 371 -23.11 12.68 -23.44
CA LEU A 371 -24.48 12.76 -23.96
C LEU A 371 -24.58 12.26 -25.41
N ALA A 372 -23.61 12.60 -26.26
CA ALA A 372 -23.56 12.07 -27.62
C ALA A 372 -23.42 10.53 -27.63
N LEU A 373 -22.63 9.96 -26.72
CA LEU A 373 -22.56 8.51 -26.50
C LEU A 373 -23.88 7.92 -26.02
N ASN A 374 -24.59 8.61 -25.12
CA ASN A 374 -25.92 8.20 -24.64
C ASN A 374 -26.92 8.09 -25.80
N ASP A 375 -26.94 9.06 -26.71
CA ASP A 375 -27.80 9.06 -27.90
C ASP A 375 -27.52 7.86 -28.82
N LEU A 376 -26.33 7.27 -28.72
CA LEU A 376 -25.92 6.10 -29.50
C LEU A 376 -26.01 4.77 -28.73
N GLY A 377 -26.63 4.78 -27.54
CA GLY A 377 -26.83 3.58 -26.71
C GLY A 377 -25.60 3.17 -25.88
N TYR A 378 -24.60 4.04 -25.75
CA TYR A 378 -23.42 3.82 -24.92
C TYR A 378 -23.51 4.59 -23.60
N LYS A 379 -22.66 4.21 -22.64
CA LYS A 379 -22.56 4.87 -21.33
C LYS A 379 -21.12 5.20 -21.04
N ALA A 380 -20.86 6.48 -20.77
CA ALA A 380 -19.59 6.92 -20.23
C ALA A 380 -19.40 6.35 -18.81
N ILE A 381 -18.15 6.15 -18.42
CA ILE A 381 -17.79 5.60 -17.10
C ILE A 381 -17.53 6.74 -16.10
N GLY A 382 -16.85 7.81 -16.53
CA GLY A 382 -16.48 8.87 -15.60
C GLY A 382 -15.44 9.86 -16.11
N ILE A 383 -14.90 10.63 -15.18
CA ILE A 383 -13.82 11.59 -15.40
C ILE A 383 -12.61 11.28 -14.51
N ARG A 384 -11.44 11.75 -14.93
CA ARG A 384 -10.22 11.82 -14.11
C ARG A 384 -9.80 13.29 -13.93
N ILE A 385 -9.48 13.64 -12.69
CA ILE A 385 -8.96 14.95 -12.27
C ILE A 385 -7.55 14.69 -11.70
N ASP A 386 -6.52 15.32 -12.26
CA ASP A 386 -5.10 15.13 -11.90
C ASP A 386 -4.47 16.41 -11.30
N SER A 387 -5.23 17.48 -11.10
CA SER A 387 -4.70 18.75 -10.59
C SER A 387 -5.82 19.66 -10.04
N GLY A 388 -5.41 20.77 -9.43
CA GLY A 388 -6.31 21.74 -8.81
C GLY A 388 -6.83 21.31 -7.43
N ASP A 389 -7.86 22.01 -6.95
CA ASP A 389 -8.54 21.67 -5.70
C ASP A 389 -9.49 20.48 -5.93
N LEU A 390 -9.01 19.27 -5.59
CA LEU A 390 -9.73 18.03 -5.82
C LEU A 390 -11.09 17.96 -5.09
N ALA A 391 -11.21 18.57 -3.90
CA ALA A 391 -12.47 18.59 -3.16
C ALA A 391 -13.49 19.48 -3.88
N TYR A 392 -13.10 20.70 -4.22
CA TYR A 392 -13.96 21.62 -4.95
C TYR A 392 -14.36 21.08 -6.33
N LEU A 393 -13.39 20.59 -7.10
CA LEU A 393 -13.62 20.10 -8.46
C LEU A 393 -14.50 18.85 -8.47
N SER A 394 -14.32 17.92 -7.52
CA SER A 394 -15.18 16.74 -7.43
C SER A 394 -16.63 17.08 -7.07
N ASN A 395 -16.83 18.01 -6.12
CA ASN A 395 -18.17 18.51 -5.77
C ASN A 395 -18.83 19.20 -6.96
N THR A 396 -18.10 20.07 -7.65
CA THR A 396 -18.58 20.79 -8.84
C THR A 396 -18.96 19.82 -9.95
N ALA A 397 -18.12 18.83 -10.24
CA ALA A 397 -18.42 17.82 -11.24
C ALA A 397 -19.66 16.99 -10.90
N ARG A 398 -19.80 16.57 -9.62
CA ARG A 398 -20.98 15.81 -9.18
C ARG A 398 -22.28 16.60 -9.35
N ASP A 399 -22.28 17.87 -8.93
CA ASP A 399 -23.46 18.74 -9.06
C ASP A 399 -23.86 18.94 -10.53
N ILE A 400 -22.89 19.15 -11.43
CA ILE A 400 -23.14 19.21 -12.87
C ILE A 400 -23.72 17.90 -13.41
N PHE A 401 -23.18 16.76 -12.97
CA PHE A 401 -23.68 15.45 -13.39
C PHE A 401 -25.12 15.21 -12.93
N GLU A 402 -25.47 15.61 -11.72
CA GLU A 402 -26.84 15.52 -11.19
C GLU A 402 -27.80 16.45 -11.95
N ARG A 403 -27.40 17.70 -12.24
CA ARG A 403 -28.20 18.64 -13.03
C ARG A 403 -28.48 18.12 -14.44
N ILE A 404 -27.45 17.61 -15.13
CA ILE A 404 -27.60 17.01 -16.46
C ILE A 404 -28.48 15.75 -16.40
N ALA A 405 -28.30 14.89 -15.39
CA ALA A 405 -29.12 13.70 -15.21
C ALA A 405 -30.61 14.02 -15.10
N ILE A 406 -30.96 15.08 -14.36
CA ILE A 406 -32.35 15.54 -14.23
C ILE A 406 -32.84 16.14 -15.55
N LYS A 407 -32.08 17.07 -16.13
CA LYS A 407 -32.47 17.81 -17.35
C LYS A 407 -32.77 16.89 -18.53
N TYR A 408 -31.95 15.86 -18.74
CA TYR A 408 -32.10 14.93 -19.86
C TYR A 408 -32.81 13.63 -19.47
N ASN A 409 -33.23 13.48 -18.21
CA ASN A 409 -33.81 12.25 -17.68
C ASN A 409 -32.90 11.01 -17.89
N ILE A 410 -31.62 11.15 -17.52
CA ILE A 410 -30.57 10.13 -17.65
C ILE A 410 -30.00 9.79 -16.26
N PRO A 411 -30.65 8.92 -15.46
CA PRO A 411 -30.27 8.69 -14.06
C PRO A 411 -28.85 8.15 -13.85
N TRP A 412 -28.27 7.46 -14.85
CA TRP A 412 -26.93 6.92 -14.73
C TRP A 412 -25.85 8.01 -14.79
N PHE A 413 -26.16 9.17 -15.37
CA PHE A 413 -25.22 10.28 -15.52
C PHE A 413 -24.81 10.85 -14.16
N ALA A 414 -25.75 10.94 -13.21
CA ALA A 414 -25.48 11.35 -11.83
C ALA A 414 -24.50 10.43 -11.09
N LYS A 415 -24.31 9.18 -11.56
CA LYS A 415 -23.45 8.16 -10.95
C LYS A 415 -22.12 7.97 -11.69
N LEU A 416 -21.77 8.87 -12.60
CA LEU A 416 -20.47 8.87 -13.27
C LEU A 416 -19.33 8.89 -12.25
N THR A 417 -18.31 8.06 -12.50
CA THR A 417 -17.18 7.90 -11.59
C THR A 417 -16.32 9.16 -11.63
N ILE A 418 -15.96 9.69 -10.46
CA ILE A 418 -14.94 10.75 -10.34
C ILE A 418 -13.67 10.09 -9.81
N CYS A 419 -12.65 9.99 -10.66
CA CYS A 419 -11.33 9.52 -10.28
C CYS A 419 -10.41 10.70 -10.02
N ALA A 420 -9.75 10.75 -8.87
CA ALA A 420 -8.72 11.73 -8.57
C ALA A 420 -7.34 11.08 -8.54
N THR A 421 -6.37 11.80 -9.11
CA THR A 421 -4.95 11.45 -9.12
C THR A 421 -4.11 12.66 -8.70
N ASN A 422 -2.78 12.51 -8.68
CA ASN A 422 -1.76 13.50 -8.30
C ASN A 422 -1.51 13.72 -6.80
N ASP A 423 -0.29 13.39 -6.37
CA ASP A 423 0.25 13.56 -5.01
C ASP A 423 -0.72 13.22 -3.85
N ILE A 424 -1.55 12.20 -4.08
CA ILE A 424 -2.45 11.67 -3.07
C ILE A 424 -1.65 10.87 -2.05
N ASN A 425 -1.71 11.32 -0.80
CA ASN A 425 -1.17 10.63 0.37
C ASN A 425 -2.25 10.51 1.47
N GLU A 426 -1.89 9.91 2.61
CA GLU A 426 -2.81 9.69 3.74
C GLU A 426 -3.43 11.01 4.26
N GLU A 427 -2.64 12.08 4.35
CA GLU A 427 -3.08 13.40 4.84
C GLU A 427 -4.01 14.07 3.82
N THR A 428 -3.70 13.96 2.53
CA THR A 428 -4.58 14.43 1.45
C THR A 428 -5.95 13.75 1.55
N ILE A 429 -6.01 12.43 1.70
CA ILE A 429 -7.28 11.70 1.80
C ILE A 429 -8.08 12.13 3.04
N LEU A 430 -7.42 12.32 4.19
CA LEU A 430 -8.09 12.82 5.40
C LEU A 430 -8.69 14.20 5.19
N SER A 431 -7.91 15.13 4.61
CA SER A 431 -8.38 16.49 4.29
C SER A 431 -9.55 16.47 3.30
N LEU A 432 -9.52 15.60 2.29
CA LEU A 432 -10.63 15.44 1.35
C LEU A 432 -11.88 14.92 2.05
N ASN A 433 -11.75 13.92 2.93
CA ASN A 433 -12.86 13.39 3.72
C ASN A 433 -13.53 14.47 4.59
N GLU A 434 -12.74 15.33 5.24
CA GLU A 434 -13.25 16.47 6.04
C GLU A 434 -14.04 17.48 5.20
N GLN A 435 -13.68 17.60 3.91
CA GLN A 435 -14.32 18.50 2.95
C GLN A 435 -15.52 17.87 2.22
N ASN A 436 -15.94 16.65 2.59
CA ASN A 436 -17.05 15.93 1.97
C ASN A 436 -16.96 15.84 0.43
N HIS A 437 -15.76 15.54 -0.07
CA HIS A 437 -15.48 15.36 -1.50
C HIS A 437 -16.41 14.30 -2.17
N LYS A 438 -16.54 14.34 -3.50
CA LYS A 438 -17.39 13.39 -4.29
C LYS A 438 -16.59 12.43 -5.17
N ILE A 439 -15.36 12.13 -4.74
CA ILE A 439 -14.42 11.25 -5.47
C ILE A 439 -14.77 9.80 -5.15
N ASP A 440 -14.97 9.00 -6.20
CA ASP A 440 -15.31 7.58 -6.09
C ASP A 440 -14.08 6.67 -6.19
N CYS A 441 -12.97 7.21 -6.73
CA CYS A 441 -11.76 6.47 -7.01
C CYS A 441 -10.50 7.31 -6.80
N PHE A 442 -9.50 6.78 -6.10
CA PHE A 442 -8.17 7.38 -6.01
C PHE A 442 -7.14 6.54 -6.79
N GLY A 443 -6.42 7.19 -7.71
CA GLY A 443 -5.23 6.62 -8.33
C GLY A 443 -3.97 7.15 -7.64
N ILE A 444 -3.26 6.28 -6.93
CA ILE A 444 -2.16 6.66 -6.04
C ILE A 444 -0.85 6.15 -6.63
N GLY A 445 0.10 7.07 -6.80
CA GLY A 445 1.40 6.80 -7.42
C GLY A 445 2.54 6.79 -6.41
N THR A 446 3.35 7.85 -6.44
CA THR A 446 4.64 7.99 -5.74
C THR A 446 4.57 7.62 -4.26
N HIS A 447 3.63 8.19 -3.51
CA HIS A 447 3.52 8.00 -2.05
C HIS A 447 3.26 6.54 -1.65
N LEU A 448 2.59 5.78 -2.52
CA LEU A 448 2.37 4.36 -2.33
C LEU A 448 3.64 3.55 -2.67
N VAL A 449 4.05 3.56 -3.95
CA VAL A 449 5.04 2.60 -4.47
C VAL A 449 6.47 2.80 -3.95
N THR A 450 6.78 4.03 -3.51
CA THR A 450 8.08 4.34 -2.90
C THR A 450 8.03 4.28 -1.38
N CYS A 451 6.84 4.07 -0.80
CA CYS A 451 6.61 4.23 0.64
C CYS A 451 7.21 5.53 1.18
N GLN A 452 7.02 6.66 0.48
CA GLN A 452 7.83 7.87 0.62
C GLN A 452 8.04 8.35 2.07
N ARG A 453 7.01 8.24 2.93
CA ARG A 453 7.08 8.61 4.35
C ARG A 453 8.14 7.82 5.13
N GLN A 454 8.35 6.55 4.76
CA GLN A 454 9.34 5.66 5.33
C GLN A 454 9.66 4.55 4.32
N PRO A 455 10.74 4.67 3.52
CA PRO A 455 11.02 3.75 2.40
C PRO A 455 11.64 2.41 2.82
N ALA A 456 11.74 2.12 4.12
CA ALA A 456 12.27 0.87 4.65
C ALA A 456 11.59 0.47 5.96
N LEU A 457 11.23 -0.82 6.10
CA LEU A 457 10.63 -1.36 7.33
C LEU A 457 11.66 -1.51 8.46
N GLY A 458 12.87 -1.96 8.12
CA GLY A 458 13.94 -2.19 9.11
C GLY A 458 13.90 -3.58 9.72
N CYS A 459 13.58 -4.61 8.92
CA CYS A 459 13.81 -5.99 9.31
C CYS A 459 15.31 -6.25 9.54
N VAL A 460 15.58 -7.21 10.41
CA VAL A 460 16.90 -7.71 10.74
C VAL A 460 16.88 -9.23 10.80
N TYR A 461 18.01 -9.83 10.46
CA TYR A 461 18.25 -11.26 10.51
C TYR A 461 19.35 -11.50 11.55
N LYS A 462 19.10 -12.37 12.54
CA LYS A 462 20.00 -12.51 13.70
C LYS A 462 20.11 -13.96 14.14
N MET A 463 21.35 -14.44 14.30
CA MET A 463 21.63 -15.72 14.92
C MET A 463 21.20 -15.68 16.38
N VAL A 464 20.43 -16.68 16.79
CA VAL A 464 19.94 -16.82 18.16
C VAL A 464 20.42 -18.11 18.82
N GLU A 465 20.91 -19.07 18.03
CA GLU A 465 21.44 -20.35 18.53
C GLU A 465 22.46 -20.93 17.54
N ILE A 466 23.47 -21.64 18.05
CA ILE A 466 24.43 -22.43 17.27
C ILE A 466 24.82 -23.69 18.03
N ASN A 467 24.73 -24.87 17.40
CA ASN A 467 24.99 -26.18 18.00
C ASN A 467 24.24 -26.39 19.33
N GLY A 468 22.97 -25.96 19.39
CA GLY A 468 22.14 -26.00 20.59
C GLY A 468 22.53 -24.99 21.69
N GLN A 469 23.55 -24.16 21.44
CA GLN A 469 23.99 -23.13 22.38
C GLN A 469 23.35 -21.77 22.03
N PRO A 470 22.60 -21.17 22.96
CA PRO A 470 21.94 -19.88 22.74
C PRO A 470 22.96 -18.75 22.55
N ARG A 471 22.64 -17.79 21.69
CA ARG A 471 23.48 -16.63 21.37
C ARG A 471 22.74 -15.33 21.61
N ILE A 472 23.43 -14.39 22.27
CA ILE A 472 22.96 -13.03 22.52
C ILE A 472 23.94 -12.03 21.94
N LYS A 473 23.42 -11.00 21.26
CA LYS A 473 24.19 -9.86 20.80
C LYS A 473 23.79 -8.65 21.64
N LEU A 474 24.74 -8.16 22.45
CA LEU A 474 24.56 -6.99 23.28
C LEU A 474 24.66 -5.70 22.46
N SER A 475 24.19 -4.59 23.04
CA SER A 475 24.14 -3.29 22.40
C SER A 475 24.03 -2.19 23.45
N GLN A 476 24.62 -1.03 23.18
CA GLN A 476 24.44 0.17 24.02
C GLN A 476 22.97 0.60 24.05
N GLU A 477 22.28 0.48 22.92
CA GLU A 477 20.83 0.56 22.87
C GLU A 477 20.23 -0.78 23.28
N VAL A 478 19.65 -0.85 24.48
CA VAL A 478 19.00 -2.05 25.03
C VAL A 478 17.96 -2.62 24.06
N ASP A 479 17.23 -1.75 23.36
CA ASP A 479 16.24 -2.17 22.36
C ASP A 479 16.82 -2.94 21.17
N LYS A 480 18.14 -2.87 20.93
CA LYS A 480 18.82 -3.62 19.86
C LYS A 480 19.43 -4.94 20.35
N VAL A 481 19.26 -5.30 21.62
CA VAL A 481 19.66 -6.61 22.15
C VAL A 481 18.78 -7.70 21.54
N THR A 482 19.40 -8.81 21.13
CA THR A 482 18.68 -9.95 20.54
C THR A 482 18.12 -10.86 21.61
N ILE A 483 16.93 -11.42 21.38
CA ILE A 483 16.34 -12.42 22.27
C ILE A 483 16.96 -13.79 21.91
N PRO A 484 17.69 -14.45 22.82
CA PRO A 484 18.50 -15.63 22.53
C PRO A 484 17.67 -16.92 22.43
N GLY A 485 18.30 -17.96 21.87
CA GLY A 485 17.79 -19.33 21.76
C GLY A 485 16.69 -19.52 20.72
N LYS A 486 16.36 -20.78 20.44
CA LYS A 486 15.18 -21.16 19.65
C LYS A 486 13.88 -20.93 20.43
N LYS A 487 12.96 -20.15 19.85
CA LYS A 487 11.76 -19.63 20.53
C LYS A 487 10.50 -19.83 19.71
N ASP A 488 9.40 -20.21 20.33
CA ASP A 488 8.08 -20.26 19.68
C ASP A 488 7.24 -19.03 20.01
N ALA A 489 6.37 -18.64 19.08
CA ALA A 489 5.55 -17.44 19.17
C ALA A 489 4.06 -17.78 19.14
N PHE A 490 3.31 -17.16 20.04
CA PHE A 490 1.88 -17.36 20.19
C PHE A 490 1.13 -16.03 20.27
N ARG A 491 -0.04 -15.96 19.65
CA ARG A 491 -0.97 -14.84 19.84
C ARG A 491 -2.07 -15.25 20.80
N LEU A 492 -2.21 -14.47 21.86
CA LEU A 492 -3.19 -14.68 22.92
C LEU A 492 -4.39 -13.77 22.73
N TYR A 493 -5.59 -14.33 22.75
CA TYR A 493 -6.83 -13.61 22.52
C TYR A 493 -7.67 -13.43 23.78
N GLY A 494 -8.38 -12.31 23.84
CA GLY A 494 -9.34 -12.02 24.90
C GLY A 494 -10.69 -12.67 24.65
N ALA A 495 -11.54 -12.72 25.68
CA ALA A 495 -12.91 -13.24 25.55
C ALA A 495 -13.77 -12.42 24.56
N ASP A 496 -13.38 -11.18 24.29
CA ASP A 496 -13.95 -10.28 23.28
C ASP A 496 -13.53 -10.62 21.84
N GLY A 497 -12.66 -11.61 21.65
CA GLY A 497 -12.19 -12.08 20.34
C GLY A 497 -11.03 -11.28 19.76
N TYR A 498 -10.53 -10.25 20.45
CA TYR A 498 -9.40 -9.45 19.99
C TYR A 498 -8.06 -10.01 20.45
N ALA A 499 -7.03 -9.79 19.64
CA ALA A 499 -5.65 -10.09 20.00
C ALA A 499 -5.20 -9.16 21.14
N LEU A 500 -4.69 -9.75 22.23
CA LEU A 500 -4.25 -9.01 23.42
C LEU A 500 -2.74 -8.77 23.42
N ILE A 501 -1.98 -9.81 23.08
CA ILE A 501 -0.53 -9.85 23.19
C ILE A 501 0.04 -10.96 22.31
N ASP A 502 1.22 -10.71 21.75
CA ASP A 502 2.04 -11.77 21.16
C ASP A 502 3.12 -12.16 22.19
N LEU A 503 3.20 -13.46 22.48
CA LEU A 503 4.06 -14.07 23.49
C LEU A 503 5.14 -14.90 22.82
N LEU A 504 6.40 -14.60 23.11
CA LEU A 504 7.54 -15.46 22.82
C LEU A 504 7.87 -16.33 24.03
N GLN A 505 8.18 -17.59 23.78
CA GLN A 505 8.69 -18.51 24.79
C GLN A 505 9.77 -19.39 24.19
N ARG A 506 10.62 -19.98 25.02
CA ARG A 506 11.59 -21.00 24.59
C ARG A 506 10.83 -22.20 24.04
N SER A 507 11.41 -22.84 23.03
CA SER A 507 10.83 -24.05 22.42
C SER A 507 10.75 -25.26 23.34
N THR A 508 11.39 -25.21 24.52
CA THR A 508 11.34 -26.23 25.56
C THR A 508 10.21 -26.01 26.57
N GLU A 509 9.55 -24.86 26.54
CA GLU A 509 8.45 -24.53 27.46
C GLU A 509 7.14 -25.18 27.02
N GLU A 510 6.25 -25.46 27.98
CA GLU A 510 4.89 -25.90 27.69
C GLU A 510 4.12 -24.83 26.91
N ILE A 511 3.29 -25.26 25.97
CA ILE A 511 2.48 -24.37 25.15
C ILE A 511 1.40 -23.70 26.04
N PRO A 512 1.18 -22.38 25.96
CA PRO A 512 0.16 -21.71 26.73
C PRO A 512 -1.23 -22.29 26.43
N GLN A 513 -1.99 -22.57 27.48
CA GLN A 513 -3.30 -23.21 27.36
C GLN A 513 -4.43 -22.20 27.51
N VAL A 514 -5.53 -22.46 26.79
CA VAL A 514 -6.78 -21.69 26.92
C VAL A 514 -7.28 -21.76 28.37
N LYS A 515 -7.78 -20.63 28.89
CA LYS A 515 -8.27 -20.45 30.28
C LYS A 515 -7.22 -20.65 31.38
N HIS A 516 -5.94 -20.82 31.04
CA HIS A 516 -4.85 -20.90 32.01
C HIS A 516 -4.12 -19.56 32.11
N LYS A 517 -3.74 -19.17 33.33
CA LYS A 517 -3.11 -17.88 33.60
C LYS A 517 -1.64 -17.92 33.20
N VAL A 518 -1.24 -17.01 32.31
CA VAL A 518 0.14 -16.87 31.82
C VAL A 518 0.71 -15.52 32.26
N LEU A 519 1.91 -15.51 32.84
CA LEU A 519 2.64 -14.27 33.13
C LEU A 519 3.38 -13.82 31.87
N CYS A 520 3.03 -12.65 31.36
CA CYS A 520 3.67 -12.05 30.19
C CYS A 520 4.48 -10.83 30.62
N ARG A 521 5.76 -10.80 30.23
CA ARG A 521 6.70 -9.72 30.58
C ARG A 521 7.22 -9.01 29.34
N HIS A 522 7.38 -7.70 29.42
CA HIS A 522 8.16 -7.01 28.41
C HIS A 522 9.63 -7.45 28.51
N PRO A 523 10.32 -7.77 27.39
CA PRO A 523 11.67 -8.37 27.43
C PRO A 523 12.75 -7.49 28.09
N PHE A 524 12.55 -6.17 28.12
CA PHE A 524 13.57 -5.21 28.57
C PHE A 524 13.05 -4.11 29.52
N GLN A 525 11.79 -4.17 29.95
CA GLN A 525 11.19 -3.14 30.81
C GLN A 525 10.44 -3.82 31.94
N GLU A 526 11.10 -3.98 33.09
CA GLU A 526 10.63 -4.86 34.17
C GLU A 526 9.27 -4.46 34.74
N SER A 527 8.99 -3.16 34.77
CA SER A 527 7.72 -2.60 35.24
C SER A 527 6.53 -2.97 34.35
N LYS A 528 6.77 -3.38 33.08
CA LYS A 528 5.73 -3.77 32.13
C LYS A 528 5.53 -5.28 32.14
N ARG A 529 4.58 -5.73 32.95
CA ARG A 529 4.17 -7.13 33.04
C ARG A 529 2.67 -7.24 33.31
N ALA A 530 2.05 -8.33 32.83
CA ALA A 530 0.64 -8.59 33.05
C ALA A 530 0.36 -10.09 33.08
N TYR A 531 -0.68 -10.48 33.79
CA TYR A 531 -1.26 -11.81 33.65
C TYR A 531 -2.32 -11.80 32.55
N VAL A 532 -2.27 -12.81 31.69
CA VAL A 532 -3.25 -13.03 30.63
C VAL A 532 -3.91 -14.39 30.84
N ILE A 533 -5.24 -14.42 30.72
CA ILE A 533 -6.03 -15.65 30.68
C ILE A 533 -6.64 -15.72 29.28
N PRO A 534 -6.01 -16.43 28.32
CA PRO A 534 -6.44 -16.40 26.93
C PRO A 534 -7.72 -17.20 26.73
N SER A 535 -8.65 -16.66 25.95
CA SER A 535 -9.84 -17.38 25.45
C SER A 535 -9.49 -18.28 24.25
N ARG A 536 -8.46 -17.89 23.50
CA ARG A 536 -7.88 -18.60 22.36
C ARG A 536 -6.38 -18.38 22.32
N VAL A 537 -5.65 -19.41 21.97
CA VAL A 537 -4.19 -19.41 21.75
C VAL A 537 -3.93 -19.81 20.31
N GLU A 538 -3.17 -19.01 19.58
CA GLU A 538 -2.81 -19.27 18.20
C GLU A 538 -1.29 -19.38 18.09
N SER A 539 -0.77 -20.49 17.55
CA SER A 539 0.63 -20.59 17.18
C SER A 539 0.88 -19.80 15.91
N LEU A 540 1.88 -18.92 15.93
CA LEU A 540 2.14 -18.00 14.81
C LEU A 540 3.02 -18.60 13.72
N HIS A 541 3.74 -19.69 13.99
CA HIS A 541 4.70 -20.26 13.05
C HIS A 541 4.21 -21.58 12.46
N LYS A 542 4.32 -21.71 11.13
CA LYS A 542 4.11 -22.96 10.39
C LYS A 542 5.38 -23.32 9.61
N VAL A 543 5.63 -24.60 9.40
CA VAL A 543 6.77 -25.09 8.60
C VAL A 543 6.44 -24.96 7.12
N TYR A 544 7.18 -24.15 6.38
CA TYR A 544 7.01 -23.98 4.93
C TYR A 544 8.07 -24.71 4.11
N TRP A 545 9.31 -24.79 4.59
CA TRP A 545 10.41 -25.48 3.90
C TRP A 545 11.08 -26.45 4.85
N LYS A 546 11.29 -27.69 4.42
CA LYS A 546 12.05 -28.71 5.17
C LYS A 546 12.48 -29.83 4.24
N ASN A 547 13.68 -30.37 4.43
CA ASN A 547 14.22 -31.48 3.63
C ASN A 547 14.22 -31.16 2.12
N GLY A 548 14.59 -29.92 1.76
CA GLY A 548 14.69 -29.47 0.37
C GLY A 548 13.37 -29.34 -0.38
N LYS A 549 12.23 -29.30 0.31
CA LYS A 549 10.92 -29.21 -0.32
C LYS A 549 9.94 -28.35 0.46
N LEU A 550 8.96 -27.84 -0.29
CA LEU A 550 7.78 -27.17 0.24
C LEU A 550 6.94 -28.16 1.06
N CYS A 551 6.58 -27.78 2.30
CA CYS A 551 5.83 -28.61 3.23
C CYS A 551 4.32 -28.41 3.16
N GLN A 552 3.87 -27.30 2.59
CA GLN A 552 2.46 -26.92 2.50
C GLN A 552 2.24 -25.99 1.30
N PRO A 553 1.06 -26.01 0.65
CA PRO A 553 0.79 -25.18 -0.51
C PRO A 553 0.88 -23.68 -0.17
N LEU A 554 1.38 -22.90 -1.12
CA LEU A 554 1.39 -21.44 -1.01
C LEU A 554 -0.01 -20.89 -1.32
N PRO A 555 -0.51 -19.92 -0.53
CA PRO A 555 -1.82 -19.34 -0.75
C PRO A 555 -1.84 -18.50 -2.05
N THR A 556 -3.00 -18.43 -2.67
CA THR A 556 -3.29 -17.51 -3.77
C THR A 556 -3.31 -16.06 -3.28
N LEU A 557 -3.10 -15.10 -4.19
CA LEU A 557 -3.19 -13.67 -3.86
C LEU A 557 -4.53 -13.27 -3.24
N GLN A 558 -5.63 -13.90 -3.67
CA GLN A 558 -6.95 -13.63 -3.11
C GLN A 558 -7.07 -14.14 -1.68
N GLU A 559 -6.53 -15.31 -1.36
CA GLU A 559 -6.49 -15.83 0.01
C GLU A 559 -5.62 -14.96 0.92
N ILE A 560 -4.48 -14.49 0.43
CA ILE A 560 -3.62 -13.54 1.16
C ILE A 560 -4.38 -12.23 1.42
N ARG A 561 -5.02 -11.65 0.39
CA ARG A 561 -5.83 -10.43 0.54
C ARG A 561 -6.96 -10.60 1.55
N ASN A 562 -7.65 -11.74 1.52
CA ASN A 562 -8.71 -12.05 2.50
C ASN A 562 -8.13 -12.14 3.92
N ARG A 563 -6.98 -12.81 4.08
CA ARG A 563 -6.27 -12.92 5.35
C ARG A 563 -5.86 -11.56 5.91
N VAL A 564 -5.42 -10.61 5.08
CA VAL A 564 -5.16 -9.22 5.51
C VAL A 564 -6.40 -8.61 6.15
N GLN A 565 -7.55 -8.73 5.50
CA GLN A 565 -8.80 -8.16 6.02
C GLN A 565 -9.27 -8.87 7.30
N GLU A 566 -9.13 -10.18 7.39
CA GLU A 566 -9.47 -10.96 8.57
C GLU A 566 -8.53 -10.65 9.74
N SER A 567 -7.23 -10.60 9.48
CA SER A 567 -6.23 -10.32 10.50
C SER A 567 -6.30 -8.88 11.02
N LEU A 568 -6.70 -7.89 10.21
CA LEU A 568 -6.93 -6.53 10.70
C LEU A 568 -8.19 -6.42 11.59
N LYS A 569 -9.18 -7.31 11.41
CA LYS A 569 -10.37 -7.36 12.27
C LYS A 569 -10.06 -7.90 13.67
N THR A 570 -9.01 -8.70 13.82
CA THR A 570 -8.60 -9.22 15.14
C THR A 570 -7.95 -8.15 16.02
N LEU A 571 -7.62 -6.99 15.48
CA LEU A 571 -7.13 -5.85 16.25
C LEU A 571 -8.27 -4.92 16.68
N ARG A 572 -8.19 -4.47 17.93
CA ARG A 572 -9.00 -3.36 18.43
C ARG A 572 -8.72 -2.08 17.63
N ASN A 573 -9.71 -1.21 17.55
CA ASN A 573 -9.61 0.01 16.73
C ASN A 573 -8.57 1.01 17.25
N ASP A 574 -8.24 0.99 18.54
CA ASP A 574 -7.24 1.86 19.15
C ASP A 574 -5.80 1.55 18.70
N HIS A 575 -5.52 0.31 18.27
CA HIS A 575 -4.24 -0.05 17.62
C HIS A 575 -4.16 0.40 16.15
N LYS A 576 -5.31 0.64 15.52
CA LYS A 576 -5.43 0.93 14.09
C LYS A 576 -5.57 2.42 13.76
N ARG A 577 -5.81 3.26 14.76
CA ARG A 577 -5.99 4.71 14.55
C ARG A 577 -4.72 5.35 13.99
N ASN A 578 -4.90 6.41 13.21
CA ASN A 578 -3.76 7.12 12.61
C ASN A 578 -2.96 7.91 13.64
N LEU A 579 -3.65 8.67 14.50
CA LEU A 579 -3.02 9.55 15.46
C LEU A 579 -2.89 8.85 16.82
N ASN A 580 -1.66 8.81 17.32
CA ASN A 580 -1.29 8.27 18.63
C ASN A 580 -1.82 6.84 18.87
N PRO A 581 -1.70 5.87 17.95
CA PRO A 581 -2.21 4.51 18.17
C PRO A 581 -1.73 3.89 19.49
N THR A 582 -2.60 3.11 20.13
CA THR A 582 -2.22 2.37 21.35
C THR A 582 -1.18 1.32 20.99
N PRO A 583 -0.03 1.25 21.68
CA PRO A 583 0.97 0.23 21.42
C PRO A 583 0.41 -1.18 21.58
N TYR A 584 0.65 -2.04 20.60
CA TYR A 584 0.35 -3.47 20.75
C TYR A 584 1.40 -4.12 21.67
N LYS A 585 0.97 -5.06 22.50
CA LYS A 585 1.86 -5.68 23.49
C LYS A 585 2.61 -6.84 22.83
N VAL A 586 3.92 -6.82 22.97
CA VAL A 586 4.81 -7.95 22.67
C VAL A 586 5.53 -8.31 23.97
N ALA A 587 5.48 -9.58 24.34
CA ALA A 587 6.04 -10.08 25.58
C ALA A 587 6.82 -11.37 25.39
N VAL A 588 7.59 -11.70 26.41
CA VAL A 588 8.23 -12.99 26.64
C VAL A 588 7.59 -13.68 27.84
N SER A 589 7.69 -15.02 27.90
CA SER A 589 7.35 -15.80 29.08
C SER A 589 8.26 -15.44 30.26
N ASP A 590 7.87 -15.83 31.48
CA ASP A 590 8.69 -15.61 32.67
C ASP A 590 10.03 -16.37 32.60
N ASP A 591 10.02 -17.60 32.09
CA ASP A 591 11.25 -18.40 31.92
C ASP A 591 12.18 -17.76 30.87
N LEU A 592 11.66 -17.37 29.70
CA LEU A 592 12.44 -16.68 28.69
C LEU A 592 12.96 -15.33 29.19
N TYR A 593 12.18 -14.59 30.00
CA TYR A 593 12.63 -13.34 30.61
C TYR A 593 13.87 -13.53 31.49
N ASN A 594 13.82 -14.49 32.42
CA ASN A 594 14.94 -14.78 33.31
C ASN A 594 16.14 -15.28 32.52
N PHE A 595 15.91 -16.17 31.54
CA PHE A 595 16.94 -16.69 30.66
C PHE A 595 17.68 -15.60 29.85
N ILE A 596 16.97 -14.58 29.36
CA ILE A 596 17.59 -13.42 28.69
C ILE A 596 18.55 -12.71 29.66
N HIS A 597 18.10 -12.47 30.89
CA HIS A 597 18.87 -11.72 31.89
C HIS A 597 20.13 -12.48 32.33
N ASP A 598 19.99 -13.78 32.59
CA ASP A 598 21.12 -14.64 32.96
C ASP A 598 22.17 -14.68 31.85
N LEU A 599 21.74 -14.88 30.60
CA LEU A 599 22.65 -14.92 29.47
C LEU A 599 23.28 -13.55 29.19
N TRP A 600 22.56 -12.45 29.45
CA TRP A 600 23.12 -11.11 29.38
C TRP A 600 24.27 -10.96 30.38
N LEU A 601 24.02 -11.24 31.66
CA LEU A 601 25.03 -11.09 32.72
C LEU A 601 26.28 -11.92 32.45
N GLN A 602 26.13 -13.13 31.90
CA GLN A 602 27.24 -13.99 31.52
C GLN A 602 28.10 -13.44 30.37
N ASN A 603 27.53 -12.62 29.49
CA ASN A 603 28.22 -12.10 28.29
C ASN A 603 28.62 -10.63 28.40
N ALA A 604 28.09 -9.90 29.38
CA ALA A 604 28.46 -8.52 29.63
C ALA A 604 29.85 -8.46 30.30
N PRO A 605 30.83 -7.77 29.71
CA PRO A 605 32.14 -7.64 30.33
C PRO A 605 32.04 -6.86 31.64
N ILE A 606 32.75 -7.32 32.67
CA ILE A 606 32.88 -6.62 33.94
C ILE A 606 34.02 -5.60 33.77
N GLY A 607 33.69 -4.32 33.89
CA GLY A 607 34.68 -3.25 33.92
C GLY A 607 35.27 -3.08 35.32
N GLU A 608 36.57 -2.88 35.41
CA GLU A 608 37.24 -2.39 36.62
C GLU A 608 37.35 -0.86 36.50
N LEU A 609 36.86 -0.13 37.51
CA LEU A 609 36.98 1.32 37.57
C LEU A 609 38.15 1.65 38.51
N SER A 610 39.17 2.33 37.99
CA SER A 610 40.34 2.81 38.73
C SER A 610 40.32 4.31 38.99
#